data_AF-A0A9Q0P683-F1
#
_entry.id   AF-A0A9Q0P683-F1
#
_cell.length_a   1.000
_cell.length_b   1.000
_cell.length_c   1.000
_cell.angle_alpha   90.00
_cell.angle_beta   90.00
_cell.angle_gamma   90.00
#
_symmetry.space_group_name_H-M   'P 1'
#
loop_
_entity.id
_entity.type
_entity.pdbx_description
1 polymer ?
#
loop_
_entity_poly.entity_id
_entity_poly.type
_entity_poly.pdbx_seq_one_letter_code
_entity_poly.pdbx_strand_id
1 'polypeptide(L)'
;MAEYICLLNKDTIIIKPAKKTPILLRMIVLVFAMVCGVFMCSVCLKQTSIHSKIKFHDIQVVVRLSPDDDNENLQISRVHYPNPETFSRAECEHNPVRYFAILSMQRSGSGWFETLLNSHVNVSSNGEIFSVLDRRRNISSITQTLDKVYNLDWFSSASKNECSAAVGFKWMLNQVIVVEKVYGTILDPNETIRNKLFIQSGYMGVMQHHKEISDYFNRRGVFAIFLFRRNLLRRMVSVLANSYDRHAKLLNGTHKSHVHSTEEAKTLARYKPMINSTLLISDLKEVEITATKALEYFNSTRHIVLYYEDLIKNPAKLKDVQAFLGLPSMELMSRQVKIHKGPLSDHVKNWEDVNKTLNGTAYESFLQADY
;
A
#
# COMPACT_ATOMS: atom_id res chain seq x y z
N MET A 1 20.54 -2.18 59.83
CA MET A 1 20.62 -1.62 61.20
C MET A 1 19.19 -1.44 61.67
N ALA A 2 18.61 -2.18 62.61
CA ALA A 2 19.15 -2.99 63.69
C ALA A 2 18.29 -4.25 63.90
N GLU A 3 18.89 -5.27 64.51
CA GLU A 3 18.28 -6.51 64.97
C GLU A 3 17.26 -6.27 66.10
N TYR A 4 16.27 -7.16 66.21
CA TYR A 4 15.67 -7.49 67.51
C TYR A 4 15.37 -8.99 67.55
N ILE A 5 16.18 -9.70 68.33
CA ILE A 5 15.88 -11.04 68.84
C ILE A 5 14.88 -10.89 69.99
N CYS A 6 13.85 -11.73 70.03
CA CYS A 6 13.11 -12.01 71.27
C CYS A 6 12.72 -13.49 71.30
N LEU A 7 13.25 -14.20 72.31
CA LEU A 7 12.93 -15.59 72.66
C LEU A 7 11.53 -15.67 73.29
N LEU A 8 10.80 -16.72 72.90
CA LEU A 8 9.48 -17.08 73.41
C LEU A 8 9.57 -17.60 74.85
N ASN A 9 8.72 -17.09 75.75
CA ASN A 9 8.09 -17.96 76.73
C ASN A 9 6.72 -17.45 77.19
N LYS A 10 5.77 -18.40 77.15
CA LYS A 10 4.40 -18.44 77.71
C LYS A 10 3.35 -17.44 77.20
N ASP A 11 2.39 -18.07 76.52
CA ASP A 11 0.96 -17.78 76.41
C ASP A 11 0.51 -16.62 75.51
N THR A 12 -0.23 -17.02 74.47
CA THR A 12 -1.06 -16.23 73.52
C THR A 12 -0.34 -15.60 72.32
N ILE A 13 -0.43 -16.26 71.15
CA ILE A 13 -0.07 -15.68 69.85
C ILE A 13 -1.23 -14.80 69.38
N ILE A 14 -1.08 -13.47 69.48
CA ILE A 14 -1.94 -12.48 68.82
C ILE A 14 -1.18 -11.96 67.59
N ILE A 15 -1.54 -12.47 66.40
CA ILE A 15 -1.02 -11.95 65.13
C ILE A 15 -1.77 -10.65 64.83
N LYS A 16 -1.16 -9.50 65.12
CA LYS A 16 -1.65 -8.20 64.63
C LYS A 16 -1.32 -8.09 63.13
N PRO A 17 -2.29 -7.73 62.27
CA PRO A 17 -2.00 -7.49 60.87
C PRO A 17 -1.07 -6.27 60.76
N ALA A 18 0.05 -6.43 60.06
CA ALA A 18 0.94 -5.33 59.74
C ALA A 18 0.13 -4.26 59.01
N LYS A 19 -0.02 -3.08 59.61
CA LYS A 19 -0.59 -1.90 58.95
C LYS A 19 0.33 -1.59 57.76
N LYS A 20 -0.01 -2.07 56.56
CA LYS A 20 0.59 -1.58 55.32
C LYS A 20 0.36 -0.08 55.33
N THR A 21 1.44 0.66 55.57
CA THR A 21 1.39 2.11 55.70
C THR A 21 0.73 2.67 54.44
N PRO A 22 -0.33 3.49 54.56
CA PRO A 22 -1.06 4.03 53.41
C PRO A 22 -0.16 4.83 52.45
N ILE A 23 0.99 5.27 52.94
CA ILE A 23 2.07 5.90 52.18
C ILE A 23 2.66 4.95 51.12
N LEU A 24 2.93 3.68 51.45
CA LEU A 24 3.55 2.73 50.52
C LEU A 24 2.61 2.44 49.34
N LEU A 25 1.31 2.28 49.61
CA LEU A 25 0.30 2.07 48.57
C LEU A 25 0.17 3.31 47.67
N ARG A 26 0.17 4.52 48.25
CA ARG A 26 0.15 5.78 47.49
C ARG A 26 1.38 5.93 46.60
N MET A 27 2.56 5.55 47.08
CA MET A 27 3.80 5.60 46.28
C MET A 27 3.75 4.61 45.11
N ILE A 28 3.22 3.40 45.30
CA ILE A 28 3.05 2.42 44.22
C ILE A 28 2.08 2.95 43.14
N VAL A 29 0.95 3.53 43.54
CA VAL A 29 -0.03 4.11 42.59
C VAL A 29 0.58 5.27 41.80
N LEU A 30 1.37 6.13 42.44
CA LEU A 30 2.06 7.24 41.77
C LEU A 30 3.08 6.75 40.73
N VAL A 31 3.87 5.72 41.07
CA VAL A 31 4.83 5.12 40.13
C VAL A 31 4.09 4.51 38.94
N PHE A 32 3.00 3.78 39.18
CA PHE A 32 2.21 3.17 38.10
C PHE A 32 1.58 4.24 37.19
N ALA A 33 1.05 5.33 37.76
CA ALA A 33 0.50 6.46 37.01
C ALA A 33 1.57 7.16 36.15
N MET A 34 2.79 7.35 36.68
CA MET A 34 3.90 7.90 35.90
C MET A 34 4.32 6.99 34.74
N VAL A 35 4.47 5.68 34.98
CA VAL A 35 4.85 4.72 33.93
C VAL A 35 3.76 4.64 32.85
N CYS A 36 2.48 4.58 33.24
CA CYS A 36 1.37 4.64 32.30
C CYS A 36 1.34 5.97 31.54
N GLY A 37 1.58 7.10 32.20
CA GLY A 37 1.64 8.42 31.57
C GLY A 37 2.75 8.52 30.52
N VAL A 38 3.96 8.06 30.85
CA VAL A 38 5.10 8.02 29.91
C VAL A 38 4.84 7.06 28.76
N PHE A 39 4.24 5.89 29.03
CA PHE A 39 3.88 4.92 28.01
C PHE A 39 2.84 5.50 27.04
N MET A 40 1.76 6.09 27.55
CA MET A 40 0.74 6.74 26.73
C MET A 40 1.31 7.92 25.94
N CYS A 41 2.17 8.75 26.55
CA CYS A 41 2.85 9.84 25.88
C CYS A 41 3.78 9.34 24.75
N SER A 42 4.53 8.26 24.98
CA SER A 42 5.37 7.61 23.96
C SER A 42 4.54 7.07 22.79
N VAL A 43 3.39 6.44 23.06
CA VAL A 43 2.45 5.97 22.02
C VAL A 43 1.88 7.14 21.22
N CYS A 44 1.48 8.22 21.90
CA CYS A 44 0.98 9.44 21.25
C CYS A 44 2.08 10.13 20.40
N LEU A 45 3.32 10.21 20.90
CA LEU A 45 4.45 10.79 20.18
C LEU A 45 4.83 9.96 18.94
N LYS A 46 4.82 8.62 19.04
CA LYS A 46 4.95 7.74 17.87
C LYS A 46 3.83 7.98 16.87
N GLN A 47 2.60 8.18 17.34
CA GLN A 47 1.46 8.44 16.48
C GLN A 47 1.56 9.78 15.74
N THR A 48 2.04 10.84 16.40
CA THR A 48 2.30 12.13 15.74
C THR A 48 3.49 12.09 14.79
N SER A 49 4.53 11.31 15.10
CA SER A 49 5.72 11.12 14.23
C SER A 49 5.39 10.37 12.94
N ILE A 50 4.54 9.35 13.00
CA ILE A 50 4.05 8.63 11.81
C ILE A 50 3.22 9.59 10.95
N HIS A 51 2.32 10.36 11.57
CA HIS A 51 1.48 11.31 10.85
C HIS A 51 2.28 12.48 10.25
N SER A 52 3.34 12.97 10.91
CA SER A 52 4.23 13.98 10.33
C SER A 52 5.05 13.41 9.16
N LYS A 53 5.52 12.16 9.23
CA LYS A 53 6.15 11.48 8.07
C LYS A 53 5.21 11.39 6.86
N ILE A 54 3.93 11.12 7.08
CA ILE A 54 2.90 10.99 6.02
C ILE A 54 2.51 12.36 5.45
N LYS A 55 2.43 13.41 6.28
CA LYS A 55 2.14 14.77 5.82
C LYS A 55 3.25 15.40 4.95
N PHE A 56 4.46 14.82 4.93
CA PHE A 56 5.66 15.45 4.33
C PHE A 56 6.27 14.75 3.11
N HIS A 57 5.63 13.77 2.48
CA HIS A 57 6.12 13.28 1.17
C HIS A 57 5.43 14.00 0.03
N ASP A 58 5.89 15.24 -0.22
CA ASP A 58 5.96 15.74 -1.59
C ASP A 58 6.88 14.82 -2.39
N ILE A 59 6.61 14.67 -3.69
CA ILE A 59 7.25 13.70 -4.60
C ILE A 59 8.76 13.62 -4.36
N GLN A 60 9.19 12.57 -3.67
CA GLN A 60 10.61 12.25 -3.54
C GLN A 60 10.95 11.34 -4.71
N VAL A 61 11.63 11.92 -5.71
CA VAL A 61 12.33 11.12 -6.71
C VAL A 61 13.66 10.72 -6.07
N VAL A 62 13.75 9.48 -5.59
CA VAL A 62 15.03 8.95 -5.11
C VAL A 62 15.72 8.28 -6.28
N VAL A 63 16.42 9.09 -7.08
CA VAL A 63 17.41 8.57 -8.02
C VAL A 63 18.74 8.49 -7.26
N ARG A 64 19.10 7.32 -6.71
CA ARG A 64 20.52 7.05 -6.50
C ARG A 64 21.13 6.84 -7.88
N LEU A 65 21.75 7.90 -8.41
CA LEU A 65 22.71 7.77 -9.49
C LEU A 65 23.92 7.05 -8.90
N SER A 66 24.22 5.84 -9.39
CA SER A 66 25.51 5.22 -9.12
C SER A 66 26.60 6.08 -9.77
N PRO A 67 27.83 6.16 -9.21
CA PRO A 67 28.88 7.08 -9.69
C PRO A 67 29.46 6.78 -11.09
N ASP A 68 28.94 5.81 -11.84
CA ASP A 68 29.57 5.30 -13.07
C ASP A 68 28.82 5.66 -14.38
N ASP A 69 27.82 6.56 -14.34
CA ASP A 69 27.06 6.94 -15.55
C ASP A 69 27.41 8.36 -16.01
N ASP A 70 28.72 8.63 -16.17
CA ASP A 70 29.24 9.79 -16.90
C ASP A 70 29.04 9.59 -18.41
N ASN A 71 27.78 9.60 -18.86
CA ASN A 71 27.47 9.79 -20.28
C ASN A 71 26.07 10.41 -20.48
N GLU A 72 25.88 11.62 -19.94
CA GLU A 72 24.65 12.43 -20.07
C GLU A 72 24.29 12.86 -21.52
N ASN A 73 24.89 12.29 -22.57
CA ASN A 73 24.68 12.73 -23.96
C ASN A 73 24.24 11.64 -24.96
N LEU A 74 23.79 10.47 -24.53
CA LEU A 74 23.18 9.48 -25.44
C LEU A 74 21.65 9.65 -25.55
N GLN A 75 21.27 10.58 -26.42
CA GLN A 75 20.06 10.60 -27.26
C GLN A 75 18.67 10.47 -26.59
N ILE A 76 18.16 11.56 -26.01
CA ILE A 76 16.71 11.76 -25.74
C ILE A 76 15.99 12.22 -27.03
N SER A 77 16.22 11.58 -28.19
CA SER A 77 15.68 12.08 -29.47
C SER A 77 15.08 11.02 -30.41
N ARG A 78 14.81 9.80 -29.94
CA ARG A 78 13.95 8.86 -30.68
C ARG A 78 12.55 8.89 -30.09
N VAL A 79 11.73 9.80 -30.62
CA VAL A 79 10.27 9.80 -30.36
C VAL A 79 9.66 8.48 -30.84
N HIS A 80 10.21 7.92 -31.91
CA HIS A 80 9.81 6.64 -32.50
C HIS A 80 10.95 5.64 -32.50
N TYR A 81 10.68 4.48 -31.93
CA TYR A 81 11.57 3.32 -31.97
C TYR A 81 11.40 2.61 -33.32
N PRO A 82 12.40 1.83 -33.79
CA PRO A 82 12.28 1.16 -35.06
C PRO A 82 11.09 0.19 -35.07
N ASN A 83 10.41 0.14 -36.21
CA ASN A 83 9.39 -0.86 -36.48
C ASN A 83 10.09 -2.13 -36.96
N PRO A 84 10.07 -3.22 -36.17
CA PRO A 84 10.71 -4.45 -36.58
C PRO A 84 9.96 -5.08 -37.76
N GLU A 85 10.71 -5.56 -38.74
CA GLU A 85 10.22 -6.32 -39.90
C GLU A 85 10.12 -7.81 -39.59
N THR A 86 11.09 -8.37 -38.84
CA THR A 86 11.12 -9.82 -38.53
C THR A 86 10.70 -10.13 -37.09
N PHE A 87 10.42 -9.08 -36.28
CA PHE A 87 10.11 -9.17 -34.85
C PHE A 87 11.16 -9.93 -34.03
N SER A 88 12.39 -9.99 -34.54
CA SER A 88 13.51 -10.60 -33.83
C SER A 88 14.05 -9.63 -32.79
N ARG A 89 14.54 -10.16 -31.67
CA ARG A 89 15.14 -9.33 -30.60
C ARG A 89 16.34 -8.51 -31.10
N ALA A 90 17.06 -9.01 -32.10
CA ALA A 90 18.23 -8.35 -32.68
C ALA A 90 17.89 -6.99 -33.33
N GLU A 91 16.69 -6.83 -33.89
CA GLU A 91 16.27 -5.56 -34.51
C GLU A 91 16.15 -4.41 -33.50
N CYS A 92 15.87 -4.74 -32.24
CA CYS A 92 15.76 -3.78 -31.15
C CYS A 92 17.03 -3.71 -30.27
N GLU A 93 18.10 -4.45 -30.59
CA GLU A 93 19.25 -4.67 -29.70
C GLU A 93 19.96 -3.39 -29.27
N HIS A 94 19.99 -2.38 -30.15
CA HIS A 94 20.62 -1.08 -29.89
C HIS A 94 19.75 -0.10 -29.08
N ASN A 95 18.55 -0.52 -28.67
CA ASN A 95 17.63 0.32 -27.90
C ASN A 95 17.45 -0.26 -26.48
N PRO A 96 18.13 0.28 -25.46
CA PRO A 96 18.05 -0.26 -24.11
C PRO A 96 16.63 -0.11 -23.54
N VAL A 97 16.12 -1.19 -22.96
CA VAL A 97 14.77 -1.22 -22.37
C VAL A 97 14.86 -0.95 -20.88
N ARG A 98 14.12 0.05 -20.40
CA ARG A 98 13.98 0.32 -18.96
C ARG A 98 12.90 -0.56 -18.35
N TYR A 99 13.22 -1.20 -17.24
CA TYR A 99 12.28 -2.04 -16.50
C TYR A 99 11.58 -1.24 -15.43
N PHE A 100 10.27 -1.42 -15.26
CA PHE A 100 9.55 -0.78 -14.16
C PHE A 100 8.53 -1.70 -13.49
N ALA A 101 8.12 -1.32 -12.28
CA ALA A 101 7.04 -1.96 -11.54
C ALA A 101 6.17 -0.89 -10.86
N ILE A 102 4.86 -0.90 -11.12
CA ILE A 102 3.89 -0.01 -10.46
C ILE A 102 3.42 -0.67 -9.17
N LEU A 103 3.91 -0.21 -8.03
CA LEU A 103 3.55 -0.70 -6.71
C LEU A 103 2.40 0.14 -6.14
N SER A 104 1.24 -0.48 -5.93
CA SER A 104 -0.01 0.23 -5.60
C SER A 104 -0.89 -0.59 -4.66
N MET A 105 -1.98 0.00 -4.18
CA MET A 105 -3.09 -0.73 -3.55
C MET A 105 -4.29 -0.76 -4.48
N GLN A 106 -5.26 -1.65 -4.22
CA GLN A 106 -6.51 -1.59 -5.00
C GLN A 106 -7.22 -0.25 -4.82
N ARG A 107 -7.79 0.23 -5.93
CA ARG A 107 -8.57 1.48 -6.03
C ARG A 107 -7.78 2.77 -5.78
N SER A 108 -6.46 2.72 -5.91
CA SER A 108 -5.58 3.89 -5.89
C SER A 108 -5.36 4.55 -7.26
N GLY A 109 -6.15 4.18 -8.28
CA GLY A 109 -6.06 4.79 -9.62
C GLY A 109 -5.01 4.15 -10.55
N SER A 110 -4.34 3.08 -10.12
CA SER A 110 -3.28 2.42 -10.89
C SER A 110 -3.74 1.77 -12.20
N GLY A 111 -5.00 1.32 -12.30
CA GLY A 111 -5.58 0.89 -13.57
C GLY A 111 -5.74 2.03 -14.58
N TRP A 112 -6.07 3.25 -14.14
CA TRP A 112 -6.17 4.42 -15.01
C TRP A 112 -4.77 4.91 -15.41
N PHE A 113 -3.86 5.01 -14.44
CA PHE A 113 -2.47 5.39 -14.68
C PHE A 113 -1.75 4.43 -15.64
N GLU A 114 -1.96 3.13 -15.50
CA GLU A 114 -1.44 2.14 -16.44
C GLU A 114 -1.96 2.33 -17.86
N THR A 115 -3.26 2.66 -18.04
CA THR A 115 -3.77 2.96 -19.40
C THR A 115 -3.16 4.21 -20.00
N LEU A 116 -2.84 5.23 -19.19
CA LEU A 116 -2.09 6.40 -19.65
C LEU A 116 -0.70 5.98 -20.15
N LEU A 117 0.05 5.21 -19.35
CA LEU A 117 1.36 4.72 -19.75
C LEU A 117 1.31 3.87 -21.03
N ASN A 118 0.36 2.95 -21.14
CA ASN A 118 0.21 2.10 -22.33
C ASN A 118 -0.26 2.85 -23.59
N SER A 119 -0.76 4.08 -23.47
CA SER A 119 -1.02 4.95 -24.62
C SER A 119 0.27 5.50 -25.24
N HIS A 120 1.38 5.45 -24.51
CA HIS A 120 2.70 5.74 -25.05
C HIS A 120 3.13 4.64 -26.03
N VAL A 121 3.63 5.02 -27.20
CA VAL A 121 4.01 4.10 -28.28
C VAL A 121 5.10 3.10 -27.83
N ASN A 122 6.10 3.60 -27.12
CA ASN A 122 7.25 2.82 -26.64
C ASN A 122 7.09 2.18 -25.24
N VAL A 123 5.88 2.08 -24.68
CA VAL A 123 5.67 1.52 -23.31
C VAL A 123 4.77 0.31 -23.33
N SER A 124 5.17 -0.74 -22.60
CA SER A 124 4.35 -1.92 -22.37
C SER A 124 4.26 -2.26 -20.88
N SER A 125 3.09 -2.02 -20.28
CA SER A 125 2.72 -2.45 -18.93
C SER A 125 1.76 -3.63 -19.01
N ASN A 126 2.18 -4.76 -18.42
CA ASN A 126 1.53 -6.07 -18.57
C ASN A 126 0.42 -6.37 -17.53
N GLY A 127 -0.18 -5.35 -16.92
CA GLY A 127 -1.26 -5.54 -15.96
C GLY A 127 -0.80 -6.15 -14.63
N GLU A 128 -1.75 -6.74 -13.90
CA GLU A 128 -1.49 -7.38 -12.60
C GLU A 128 -1.00 -8.83 -12.78
N ILE A 129 0.20 -9.02 -13.32
CA ILE A 129 0.75 -10.37 -13.59
C ILE A 129 0.80 -11.25 -12.33
N PHE A 130 1.01 -10.63 -11.16
CA PHE A 130 1.06 -11.30 -9.86
C PHE A 130 -0.32 -11.42 -9.18
N SER A 131 -1.42 -11.10 -9.86
CA SER A 131 -2.78 -11.43 -9.37
C SER A 131 -3.05 -12.94 -9.33
N VAL A 132 -2.27 -13.72 -10.10
CA VAL A 132 -2.27 -15.18 -10.08
C VAL A 132 -1.48 -15.71 -8.88
N LEU A 133 -2.10 -16.57 -8.07
CA LEU A 133 -1.53 -17.05 -6.80
C LEU A 133 -0.21 -17.81 -6.99
N ASP A 134 -0.13 -18.73 -7.96
CA ASP A 134 1.05 -19.55 -8.18
C ASP A 134 2.31 -18.74 -8.48
N ARG A 135 2.15 -17.59 -9.17
CA ARG A 135 3.27 -16.70 -9.51
C ARG A 135 3.84 -15.95 -8.31
N ARG A 136 3.06 -15.80 -7.23
CA ARG A 136 3.47 -15.07 -6.01
C ARG A 136 3.59 -15.95 -4.77
N ARG A 137 3.49 -17.28 -4.91
CA ARG A 137 3.45 -18.23 -3.79
C ARG A 137 4.78 -18.30 -3.03
N ASN A 138 5.91 -18.17 -3.72
CA ASN A 138 7.24 -18.18 -3.14
C ASN A 138 8.22 -17.36 -4.00
N ILE A 139 9.41 -17.08 -3.46
CA ILE A 139 10.43 -16.26 -4.12
C ILE A 139 10.94 -16.86 -5.44
N SER A 140 10.99 -18.19 -5.58
CA SER A 140 11.42 -18.84 -6.83
C SER A 140 10.43 -18.56 -7.96
N SER A 141 9.13 -18.77 -7.72
CA SER A 141 8.07 -18.48 -8.68
C SER A 141 8.00 -16.99 -9.03
N ILE A 142 8.23 -16.11 -8.04
CA ILE A 142 8.31 -14.67 -8.26
C ILE A 142 9.46 -14.34 -9.21
N THR A 143 10.67 -14.80 -8.89
CA THR A 143 11.88 -14.51 -9.65
C THR A 143 11.78 -15.04 -11.08
N GLN A 144 11.29 -16.28 -11.26
CA GLN A 144 11.02 -16.84 -12.59
C GLN A 144 10.03 -15.99 -13.40
N THR A 145 9.01 -15.45 -12.75
CA THR A 145 8.03 -14.57 -13.41
C THR A 145 8.67 -13.23 -13.78
N LEU A 146 9.44 -12.63 -12.87
CA LEU A 146 10.18 -11.39 -13.14
C LEU A 146 11.17 -11.57 -14.30
N ASP A 147 11.91 -12.68 -14.32
CA ASP A 147 12.86 -12.99 -15.39
C ASP A 147 12.16 -13.13 -16.73
N LYS A 148 11.01 -13.82 -16.81
CA LYS A 148 10.21 -13.88 -18.05
C LYS A 148 9.81 -12.51 -18.56
N VAL A 149 9.35 -11.62 -17.68
CA VAL A 149 8.92 -10.27 -18.08
C VAL A 149 10.10 -9.41 -18.51
N TYR A 150 11.16 -9.38 -17.72
CA TYR A 150 12.30 -8.50 -17.97
C TYR A 150 13.32 -9.07 -18.95
N ASN A 151 13.23 -10.35 -19.32
CA ASN A 151 13.91 -10.89 -20.49
C ASN A 151 13.11 -10.70 -21.78
N LEU A 152 11.94 -10.06 -21.70
CA LEU A 152 11.03 -9.78 -22.82
C LEU A 152 10.38 -11.03 -23.43
N ASP A 153 10.28 -12.12 -22.64
CA ASP A 153 9.64 -13.38 -23.03
C ASP A 153 8.15 -13.43 -22.64
N TRP A 154 7.57 -12.28 -22.30
CA TRP A 154 6.19 -12.15 -21.84
C TRP A 154 5.29 -11.54 -22.92
N PHE A 155 4.40 -12.36 -23.47
CA PHE A 155 3.44 -11.94 -24.49
C PHE A 155 2.06 -11.71 -23.88
N SER A 156 1.52 -10.51 -24.10
CA SER A 156 0.18 -10.12 -23.65
C SER A 156 -0.48 -9.17 -24.64
N SER A 157 -1.74 -8.78 -24.39
CA SER A 157 -2.39 -7.73 -25.18
C SER A 157 -1.73 -6.36 -25.06
N ALA A 158 -0.82 -6.17 -24.09
CA ALA A 158 -0.01 -4.96 -23.96
C ALA A 158 1.29 -5.01 -24.78
N SER A 159 1.64 -6.17 -25.36
CA SER A 159 2.80 -6.29 -26.25
C SER A 159 2.62 -5.38 -27.46
N LYS A 160 3.69 -4.68 -27.83
CA LYS A 160 3.71 -3.75 -28.96
C LYS A 160 4.29 -4.45 -30.18
N ASN A 161 3.83 -4.03 -31.36
CA ASN A 161 4.43 -4.44 -32.63
C ASN A 161 5.68 -3.60 -32.97
N GLU A 162 6.04 -2.65 -32.11
CA GLU A 162 7.20 -1.77 -32.23
C GLU A 162 8.17 -2.09 -31.09
N CYS A 163 9.45 -1.74 -31.25
CA CYS A 163 10.42 -1.89 -30.16
C CYS A 163 9.99 -1.06 -28.94
N SER A 164 10.00 -1.66 -27.75
CA SER A 164 9.62 -0.96 -26.50
C SER A 164 10.82 -0.30 -25.83
N ALA A 165 10.63 0.92 -25.33
CA ALA A 165 11.58 1.66 -24.51
C ALA A 165 11.48 1.31 -23.03
N ALA A 166 10.27 1.01 -22.56
CA ALA A 166 10.02 0.66 -21.19
C ALA A 166 9.02 -0.49 -21.07
N VAL A 167 9.36 -1.48 -20.24
CA VAL A 167 8.55 -2.67 -20.01
C VAL A 167 8.36 -2.87 -18.51
N GLY A 168 7.12 -3.13 -18.12
CA GLY A 168 6.79 -3.32 -16.73
C GLY A 168 5.46 -3.99 -16.51
N PHE A 169 4.99 -3.87 -15.28
CA PHE A 169 3.72 -4.42 -14.84
C PHE A 169 3.27 -3.71 -13.56
N LYS A 170 2.08 -4.08 -13.10
CA LYS A 170 1.47 -3.55 -11.88
C LYS A 170 1.44 -4.63 -10.79
N TRP A 171 1.77 -4.24 -9.57
CA TRP A 171 1.78 -5.13 -8.41
C TRP A 171 1.02 -4.50 -7.24
N MET A 172 -0.01 -5.20 -6.77
CA MET A 172 -0.77 -4.79 -5.59
C MET A 172 -0.06 -5.19 -4.30
N LEU A 173 0.19 -4.24 -3.41
CA LEU A 173 0.86 -4.44 -2.11
C LEU A 173 0.02 -5.28 -1.15
N ASN A 174 -1.31 -5.15 -1.24
CA ASN A 174 -2.27 -5.75 -0.34
C ASN A 174 -2.90 -7.04 -0.92
N GLN A 175 -2.09 -7.86 -1.61
CA GLN A 175 -2.48 -9.22 -2.01
C GLN A 175 -2.48 -10.13 -0.79
N VAL A 176 -3.45 -9.95 0.09
CA VAL A 176 -3.67 -10.82 1.25
C VAL A 176 -4.64 -11.93 0.86
N ILE A 177 -4.23 -13.18 1.12
CA ILE A 177 -4.95 -14.21 1.89
C ILE A 177 -4.15 -15.52 1.76
N VAL A 178 -3.45 -15.89 2.83
CA VAL A 178 -3.64 -17.21 3.44
C VAL A 178 -4.08 -16.89 4.86
N VAL A 179 -5.34 -17.19 5.18
CA VAL A 179 -5.76 -17.27 6.59
C VAL A 179 -5.21 -18.59 7.08
N GLU A 180 -4.01 -18.58 7.65
CA GLU A 180 -3.57 -19.74 8.40
C GLU A 180 -4.27 -19.71 9.75
N LYS A 181 -5.12 -20.71 9.98
CA LYS A 181 -5.74 -20.92 11.29
C LYS A 181 -4.65 -21.45 12.21
N VAL A 182 -3.97 -20.57 12.93
CA VAL A 182 -2.97 -20.99 13.92
C VAL A 182 -3.72 -21.26 15.23
N TYR A 183 -3.67 -22.50 15.70
CA TYR A 183 -4.12 -22.85 17.04
C TYR A 183 -2.97 -22.58 18.01
N GLY A 184 -3.16 -21.65 18.94
CA GLY A 184 -2.19 -21.37 20.00
C GLY A 184 -2.77 -21.70 21.37
N THR A 185 -1.94 -22.25 22.23
CA THR A 185 -2.28 -22.58 23.63
C THR A 185 -1.89 -21.40 24.51
N ILE A 186 -2.86 -20.81 25.22
CA ILE A 186 -2.56 -19.85 26.29
C ILE A 186 -2.59 -20.61 27.61
N LEU A 187 -1.50 -20.52 28.36
CA LEU A 187 -1.47 -20.93 29.76
C LEU A 187 -2.03 -19.77 30.59
N ASP A 188 -3.28 -19.91 31.02
CA ASP A 188 -3.88 -19.03 32.01
C ASP A 188 -3.24 -19.35 33.38
N PRO A 189 -2.85 -18.37 34.22
CA PRO A 189 -2.32 -18.63 35.57
C PRO A 189 -3.23 -19.45 36.49
N ASN A 190 -4.49 -19.70 36.11
CA ASN A 190 -5.44 -20.60 36.77
C ASN A 190 -5.66 -21.95 36.04
N GLU A 191 -4.62 -22.48 35.39
CA GLU A 191 -4.52 -23.89 34.99
C GLU A 191 -5.53 -24.38 33.92
N THR A 192 -6.26 -23.49 33.25
CA THR A 192 -7.17 -23.88 32.16
C THR A 192 -6.51 -23.66 30.81
N ILE A 193 -6.14 -24.76 30.14
CA ILE A 193 -5.66 -24.73 28.75
C ILE A 193 -6.81 -24.30 27.83
N ARG A 194 -6.72 -23.09 27.22
CA ARG A 194 -7.61 -22.67 26.14
C ARG A 194 -6.87 -22.66 24.81
N ASN A 195 -7.37 -23.45 23.85
CA ASN A 195 -7.01 -23.31 22.45
C ASN A 195 -7.70 -22.08 21.88
N LYS A 196 -6.92 -21.06 21.51
CA LYS A 196 -7.45 -19.86 20.85
C LYS A 196 -7.11 -19.92 19.36
N LEU A 197 -8.11 -19.71 18.53
CA LEU A 197 -7.92 -19.53 17.10
C LEU A 197 -7.30 -18.14 16.88
N PHE A 198 -6.07 -18.11 16.39
CA PHE A 198 -5.43 -16.90 15.89
C PHE A 198 -5.63 -16.84 14.38
N ILE A 199 -6.24 -15.76 13.91
CA ILE A 199 -6.27 -15.42 12.48
C ILE A 199 -5.03 -14.55 12.25
N GLN A 200 -3.97 -15.13 11.71
CA GLN A 200 -2.82 -14.36 11.28
C GLN A 200 -3.02 -13.94 9.82
N SER A 201 -3.19 -12.64 9.61
CA SER A 201 -3.18 -12.05 8.26
C SER A 201 -1.72 -11.81 7.84
N GLY A 202 -1.21 -12.63 6.93
CA GLY A 202 0.09 -12.43 6.30
C GLY A 202 -0.03 -11.76 4.93
N TYR A 203 0.94 -10.91 4.58
CA TYR A 203 1.08 -10.48 3.19
C TYR A 203 1.63 -11.64 2.34
N MET A 204 1.18 -11.76 1.09
CA MET A 204 1.79 -12.63 0.08
C MET A 204 2.38 -11.79 -1.05
N GLY A 205 3.49 -12.24 -1.64
CA GLY A 205 4.12 -11.57 -2.77
C GLY A 205 5.06 -10.44 -2.35
N VAL A 206 4.88 -9.24 -2.91
CA VAL A 206 5.88 -8.15 -2.84
C VAL A 206 6.23 -7.70 -1.42
N MET A 207 5.24 -7.65 -0.53
CA MET A 207 5.47 -7.26 0.87
C MET A 207 6.08 -8.38 1.71
N GLN A 208 5.89 -9.65 1.32
CA GLN A 208 6.43 -10.82 2.03
C GLN A 208 7.91 -11.04 1.71
N HIS A 209 8.25 -10.99 0.42
CA HIS A 209 9.60 -11.23 -0.10
C HIS A 209 10.31 -9.91 -0.45
N HIS A 210 10.04 -8.87 0.34
CA HIS A 210 10.44 -7.50 0.01
C HIS A 210 11.95 -7.35 -0.11
N LYS A 211 12.75 -8.08 0.68
CA LYS A 211 14.21 -8.02 0.66
C LYS A 211 14.75 -8.56 -0.66
N GLU A 212 14.37 -9.78 -1.02
CA GLU A 212 14.81 -10.45 -2.24
C GLU A 212 14.34 -9.71 -3.49
N ILE A 213 13.14 -9.13 -3.46
CA ILE A 213 12.61 -8.33 -4.57
C ILE A 213 13.32 -6.98 -4.68
N SER A 214 13.63 -6.32 -3.57
CA SER A 214 14.41 -5.08 -3.56
C SER A 214 15.83 -5.33 -4.12
N ASP A 215 16.48 -6.42 -3.71
CA ASP A 215 17.78 -6.85 -4.24
C ASP A 215 17.69 -7.17 -5.75
N TYR A 216 16.62 -7.85 -6.18
CA TYR A 216 16.36 -8.09 -7.60
C TYR A 216 16.20 -6.79 -8.38
N PHE A 217 15.39 -5.85 -7.88
CA PHE A 217 15.12 -4.56 -8.52
C PHE A 217 16.42 -3.78 -8.71
N ASN A 218 17.26 -3.71 -7.67
CA ASN A 218 18.55 -3.03 -7.75
C ASN A 218 19.51 -3.71 -8.75
N ARG A 219 19.63 -5.04 -8.70
CA ARG A 219 20.50 -5.81 -9.60
C ARG A 219 20.08 -5.71 -11.07
N ARG A 220 18.77 -5.66 -11.34
CA ARG A 220 18.21 -5.59 -12.70
C ARG A 220 17.90 -4.17 -13.17
N GLY A 221 18.16 -3.15 -12.35
CA GLY A 221 17.89 -1.76 -12.71
C GLY A 221 16.39 -1.43 -12.87
N VAL A 222 15.51 -2.07 -12.09
CA VAL A 222 14.07 -1.85 -12.14
C VAL A 222 13.70 -0.54 -11.43
N PHE A 223 12.91 0.29 -12.11
CA PHE A 223 12.34 1.53 -11.61
C PHE A 223 11.01 1.25 -10.90
N ALA A 224 10.93 1.51 -9.60
CA ALA A 224 9.70 1.35 -8.84
C ALA A 224 8.84 2.63 -8.88
N ILE A 225 7.58 2.50 -9.25
CA ILE A 225 6.60 3.60 -9.24
C ILE A 225 5.59 3.31 -8.15
N PHE A 226 5.67 4.03 -7.03
CA PHE A 226 4.66 3.95 -5.98
C PHE A 226 3.48 4.85 -6.35
N LEU A 227 2.29 4.26 -6.46
CA LEU A 227 1.06 5.02 -6.72
C LEU A 227 0.05 4.80 -5.60
N PHE A 228 -0.15 5.85 -4.81
CA PHE A 228 -1.08 5.87 -3.69
C PHE A 228 -2.24 6.83 -3.94
N ARG A 229 -3.21 6.78 -3.03
CA ARG A 229 -4.36 7.69 -3.02
C ARG A 229 -4.45 8.34 -1.66
N ARG A 230 -4.47 9.67 -1.59
CA ARG A 230 -4.50 10.41 -0.33
C ARG A 230 -5.83 10.23 0.38
N ASN A 231 -6.96 10.31 -0.33
CA ASN A 231 -8.26 10.11 0.29
C ASN A 231 -8.60 8.63 0.47
N LEU A 232 -8.25 8.09 1.65
CA LEU A 232 -8.42 6.68 1.98
C LEU A 232 -9.89 6.29 2.22
N LEU A 233 -10.73 7.21 2.70
CA LEU A 233 -12.17 6.98 2.84
C LEU A 233 -12.81 6.77 1.46
N ARG A 234 -12.50 7.64 0.49
CA ARG A 234 -12.98 7.49 -0.89
C ARG A 234 -12.44 6.24 -1.57
N ARG A 235 -11.21 5.84 -1.24
CA ARG A 235 -10.66 4.55 -1.65
C ARG A 235 -11.51 3.40 -1.11
N MET A 236 -11.83 3.40 0.18
CA MET A 236 -12.66 2.38 0.84
C MET A 236 -14.05 2.28 0.21
N VAL A 237 -14.74 3.39 0.00
CA VAL A 237 -16.04 3.42 -0.72
C VAL A 237 -15.90 2.73 -2.08
N SER A 238 -14.84 3.05 -2.82
CA SER A 238 -14.61 2.43 -4.12
C SER A 238 -14.24 0.94 -4.05
N VAL A 239 -13.61 0.47 -2.98
CA VAL A 239 -13.32 -0.96 -2.75
C VAL A 239 -14.63 -1.70 -2.50
N LEU A 240 -15.46 -1.19 -1.59
CA LEU A 240 -16.73 -1.80 -1.22
C LEU A 240 -17.70 -1.85 -2.40
N ALA A 241 -17.83 -0.75 -3.16
CA ALA A 241 -18.66 -0.71 -4.37
C ALA A 241 -18.20 -1.69 -5.44
N ASN A 242 -16.88 -1.81 -5.67
CA ASN A 242 -16.34 -2.79 -6.61
C ASN A 242 -16.56 -4.23 -6.14
N SER A 243 -16.43 -4.49 -4.84
CA SER A 243 -16.70 -5.81 -4.26
C SER A 243 -18.16 -6.20 -4.42
N TYR A 244 -19.09 -5.25 -4.25
CA TYR A 244 -20.50 -5.49 -4.48
C TYR A 244 -20.80 -5.84 -5.94
N ASP A 245 -20.28 -5.06 -6.89
CA ASP A 245 -20.49 -5.30 -8.33
C ASP A 245 -19.95 -6.66 -8.80
N ARG A 246 -18.95 -7.23 -8.13
CA ARG A 246 -18.45 -8.59 -8.44
C ARG A 246 -19.55 -9.64 -8.34
N HIS A 247 -20.51 -9.45 -7.43
CA HIS A 247 -21.64 -10.35 -7.24
C HIS A 247 -22.91 -9.85 -7.93
N ALA A 248 -23.20 -8.55 -7.81
CA ALA A 248 -24.42 -7.95 -8.34
C ALA A 248 -24.39 -7.78 -9.86
N LYS A 249 -23.20 -7.66 -10.47
CA LYS A 249 -22.98 -7.59 -11.92
C LYS A 249 -23.89 -6.55 -12.59
N LEU A 250 -23.79 -5.31 -12.12
CA LEU A 250 -24.73 -4.23 -12.39
C LEU A 250 -24.76 -3.79 -13.86
N LEU A 251 -23.77 -4.18 -14.65
CA LEU A 251 -23.67 -3.88 -16.08
C LEU A 251 -23.94 -5.14 -16.90
N ASN A 252 -25.22 -5.39 -17.21
CA ASN A 252 -25.68 -6.48 -18.07
C ASN A 252 -25.12 -7.85 -17.66
N GLY A 253 -25.10 -8.17 -16.37
CA GLY A 253 -24.62 -9.46 -15.88
C GLY A 253 -23.09 -9.63 -15.91
N THR A 254 -22.35 -8.54 -16.17
CA THR A 254 -20.89 -8.52 -16.15
C THR A 254 -20.35 -7.61 -15.04
N HIS A 255 -19.32 -8.08 -14.33
CA HIS A 255 -18.57 -7.25 -13.40
C HIS A 255 -17.58 -6.36 -14.18
N LYS A 256 -17.55 -5.06 -13.91
CA LYS A 256 -16.54 -4.16 -14.47
C LYS A 256 -15.87 -3.31 -13.40
N SER A 257 -14.56 -3.50 -13.23
CA SER A 257 -13.77 -2.70 -12.28
C SER A 257 -13.44 -1.28 -12.80
N HIS A 258 -13.55 -1.08 -14.12
CA HIS A 258 -13.31 0.18 -14.82
C HIS A 258 -14.34 0.32 -15.94
N VAL A 259 -14.73 1.56 -16.25
CA VAL A 259 -15.77 1.88 -17.25
C VAL A 259 -15.25 2.93 -18.22
N HIS A 260 -15.86 2.96 -19.40
CA HIS A 260 -15.46 3.86 -20.49
C HIS A 260 -16.55 4.86 -20.87
N SER A 261 -17.76 4.74 -20.32
CA SER A 261 -18.84 5.70 -20.51
C SER A 261 -19.29 6.33 -19.20
N THR A 262 -19.87 7.53 -19.31
CA THR A 262 -20.41 8.24 -18.15
C THR A 262 -21.67 7.56 -17.62
N GLU A 263 -22.41 6.87 -18.48
CA GLU A 263 -23.64 6.15 -18.19
C GLU A 263 -23.34 4.91 -17.35
N GLU A 264 -22.36 4.10 -17.75
CA GLU A 264 -21.88 2.96 -16.97
C GLU A 264 -21.36 3.41 -15.59
N ALA A 265 -20.58 4.50 -15.57
CA ALA A 265 -20.08 5.10 -14.33
C ALA A 265 -21.22 5.50 -13.38
N LYS A 266 -22.26 6.18 -13.91
CA LYS A 266 -23.44 6.56 -13.14
C LYS A 266 -24.18 5.35 -12.58
N THR A 267 -24.32 4.28 -13.36
CA THR A 267 -24.98 3.04 -12.90
C THR A 267 -24.23 2.40 -11.74
N LEU A 268 -22.90 2.26 -11.85
CA LEU A 268 -22.08 1.70 -10.77
C LEU A 268 -22.07 2.58 -9.51
N ALA A 269 -22.08 3.90 -9.66
CA ALA A 269 -22.08 4.84 -8.54
C ALA A 269 -23.40 4.88 -7.74
N ARG A 270 -24.48 4.23 -8.23
CA ARG A 270 -25.76 4.17 -7.50
C ARG A 270 -25.67 3.36 -6.21
N TYR A 271 -24.77 2.38 -6.16
CA TYR A 271 -24.59 1.57 -4.96
C TYR A 271 -23.85 2.38 -3.89
N LYS A 272 -24.50 2.54 -2.73
CA LYS A 272 -23.93 3.20 -1.55
C LYS A 272 -23.57 2.16 -0.50
N PRO A 273 -22.28 1.84 -0.28
CA PRO A 273 -21.90 0.95 0.80
C PRO A 273 -22.26 1.51 2.18
N MET A 274 -22.52 0.58 3.11
CA MET A 274 -22.56 0.87 4.54
C MET A 274 -21.16 0.62 5.12
N ILE A 275 -20.60 1.61 5.80
CA ILE A 275 -19.24 1.55 6.36
C ILE A 275 -19.33 1.20 7.84
N ASN A 276 -18.48 0.27 8.29
CA ASN A 276 -18.38 -0.05 9.70
C ASN A 276 -17.60 1.04 10.46
N SER A 277 -18.32 1.97 11.07
CA SER A 277 -17.74 3.09 11.82
C SER A 277 -16.84 2.65 12.97
N THR A 278 -17.11 1.49 13.60
CA THR A 278 -16.31 0.98 14.73
C THR A 278 -14.88 0.59 14.30
N LEU A 279 -14.71 0.09 13.07
CA LEU A 279 -13.41 -0.32 12.52
C LEU A 279 -12.79 0.71 11.58
N LEU A 280 -13.51 1.79 11.26
CA LEU A 280 -13.12 2.73 10.23
C LEU A 280 -11.71 3.32 10.46
N ILE A 281 -11.43 3.81 11.66
CA ILE A 281 -10.13 4.41 11.98
C ILE A 281 -9.00 3.37 11.90
N SER A 282 -9.23 2.14 12.40
CA SER A 282 -8.22 1.08 12.32
C SER A 282 -7.94 0.65 10.88
N ASP A 283 -8.99 0.54 10.06
CA ASP A 283 -8.88 0.16 8.66
C ASP A 283 -8.13 1.23 7.85
N LEU A 284 -8.40 2.52 8.09
CA LEU A 284 -7.66 3.61 7.45
C LEU A 284 -6.18 3.59 7.84
N LYS A 285 -5.89 3.38 9.13
CA LYS A 285 -4.54 3.31 9.67
C LYS A 285 -3.73 2.12 9.13
N GLU A 286 -4.34 0.95 8.99
CA GLU A 286 -3.67 -0.23 8.43
C GLU A 286 -3.14 0.03 7.01
N VAL A 287 -3.91 0.78 6.23
CA VAL A 287 -3.53 1.14 4.87
C VAL A 287 -2.34 2.11 4.88
N GLU A 288 -2.37 3.14 5.73
CA GLU A 288 -1.23 4.06 5.88
C GLU A 288 0.04 3.31 6.30
N ILE A 289 -0.09 2.37 7.24
CA ILE A 289 1.01 1.52 7.69
C ILE A 289 1.55 0.69 6.52
N THR A 290 0.67 0.09 5.71
CA THR A 290 1.08 -0.72 4.56
C THR A 290 1.84 0.12 3.53
N ALA A 291 1.37 1.35 3.22
CA ALA A 291 2.05 2.26 2.29
C ALA A 291 3.41 2.68 2.84
N THR A 292 3.48 3.04 4.12
CA THR A 292 4.72 3.44 4.79
C THR A 292 5.75 2.31 4.79
N LYS A 293 5.32 1.08 5.13
CA LYS A 293 6.19 -0.10 5.10
C LYS A 293 6.72 -0.39 3.71
N ALA A 294 5.90 -0.24 2.67
CA ALA A 294 6.34 -0.45 1.30
C ALA A 294 7.45 0.55 0.92
N LEU A 295 7.28 1.83 1.25
CA LEU A 295 8.32 2.84 1.03
C LEU A 295 9.59 2.54 1.82
N GLU A 296 9.46 2.08 3.07
CA GLU A 296 10.60 1.69 3.90
C GLU A 296 11.36 0.48 3.32
N TYR A 297 10.64 -0.57 2.91
CA TYR A 297 11.23 -1.79 2.37
C TYR A 297 11.98 -1.59 1.06
N PHE A 298 11.53 -0.63 0.25
CA PHE A 298 12.06 -0.34 -1.07
C PHE A 298 12.82 1.00 -1.12
N ASN A 299 13.21 1.54 0.03
CA ASN A 299 13.89 2.84 0.13
C ASN A 299 15.21 2.92 -0.66
N SER A 300 15.87 1.77 -0.86
CA SER A 300 17.13 1.63 -1.58
C SER A 300 16.95 1.51 -3.09
N THR A 301 15.73 1.27 -3.56
CA THR A 301 15.42 1.13 -4.99
C THR A 301 15.30 2.49 -5.68
N ARG A 302 15.51 2.51 -7.00
CA ARG A 302 15.26 3.68 -7.84
C ARG A 302 13.75 3.88 -7.92
N HIS A 303 13.21 4.85 -7.17
CA HIS A 303 11.75 4.99 -7.06
C HIS A 303 11.24 6.41 -7.12
N ILE A 304 9.99 6.52 -7.54
CA ILE A 304 9.17 7.73 -7.49
C ILE A 304 7.89 7.45 -6.71
N VAL A 305 7.46 8.41 -5.89
CA VAL A 305 6.20 8.33 -5.15
C VAL A 305 5.19 9.31 -5.75
N LEU A 306 4.04 8.78 -6.15
CA LEU A 306 2.96 9.52 -6.79
C LEU A 306 1.67 9.35 -5.99
N TYR A 307 0.85 10.41 -5.99
CA TYR A 307 -0.51 10.36 -5.48
C TYR A 307 -1.49 10.63 -6.62
N TYR A 308 -2.57 9.85 -6.63
CA TYR A 308 -3.65 9.94 -7.61
C TYR A 308 -4.21 11.36 -7.75
N GLU A 309 -4.39 12.06 -6.63
CA GLU A 309 -4.91 13.42 -6.60
C GLU A 309 -3.96 14.39 -7.31
N ASP A 310 -2.65 14.22 -7.17
CA ASP A 310 -1.63 15.07 -7.80
C ASP A 310 -1.59 14.85 -9.31
N LEU A 311 -1.75 13.60 -9.77
CA LEU A 311 -1.81 13.25 -11.19
C LEU A 311 -3.05 13.80 -11.90
N ILE A 312 -4.17 13.97 -11.17
CA ILE A 312 -5.38 14.57 -11.73
C ILE A 312 -5.32 16.08 -11.75
N LYS A 313 -4.81 16.70 -10.68
CA LYS A 313 -4.74 18.16 -10.56
C LYS A 313 -3.65 18.75 -11.46
N ASN A 314 -2.55 18.04 -11.62
CA ASN A 314 -1.39 18.53 -12.37
C ASN A 314 -0.93 17.52 -13.43
N PRO A 315 -1.42 17.63 -14.68
CA PRO A 315 -0.98 16.78 -15.78
C PRO A 315 0.53 16.82 -16.06
N ALA A 316 1.25 17.87 -15.65
CA ALA A 316 2.71 17.94 -15.80
C ALA A 316 3.42 16.80 -15.04
N LYS A 317 2.80 16.24 -13.98
CA LYS A 317 3.34 15.08 -13.27
C LYS A 317 3.44 13.82 -14.13
N LEU A 318 2.67 13.70 -15.20
CA LEU A 318 2.85 12.62 -16.17
C LEU A 318 4.11 12.80 -17.02
N LYS A 319 4.60 14.03 -17.20
CA LYS A 319 5.89 14.29 -17.85
C LYS A 319 7.04 13.89 -16.94
N ASP A 320 6.95 14.17 -15.64
CA ASP A 320 7.93 13.71 -14.64
C ASP A 320 8.09 12.18 -14.68
N VAL A 321 6.99 11.45 -14.81
CA VAL A 321 7.00 9.98 -14.93
C VAL A 321 7.65 9.52 -16.23
N GLN A 322 7.36 10.18 -17.35
CA GLN A 322 8.00 9.86 -18.64
C GLN A 322 9.51 10.09 -18.54
N ALA A 323 9.95 11.23 -17.98
CA ALA A 323 11.36 11.52 -17.76
C ALA A 323 12.03 10.51 -16.82
N PHE A 324 11.37 10.13 -15.72
CA PHE A 324 11.84 9.10 -14.79
C PHE A 324 12.08 7.75 -15.50
N LEU A 325 11.18 7.39 -16.42
CA LEU A 325 11.32 6.21 -17.28
C LEU A 325 12.17 6.44 -18.53
N GLY A 326 12.83 7.60 -18.70
CA GLY A 326 13.70 7.88 -19.85
C GLY A 326 12.97 7.93 -21.19
N LEU A 327 11.68 8.25 -21.14
CA LEU A 327 10.80 8.28 -22.30
C LEU A 327 10.76 9.70 -22.89
N PRO A 328 10.61 9.83 -24.22
CA PRO A 328 10.28 11.10 -24.83
C PRO A 328 8.93 11.59 -24.28
N SER A 329 8.81 12.89 -24.02
CA SER A 329 7.54 13.45 -23.55
C SER A 329 6.50 13.40 -24.67
N MET A 330 5.38 12.73 -24.42
CA MET A 330 4.19 12.76 -25.28
C MET A 330 2.91 12.96 -24.48
N GLU A 331 1.83 13.24 -25.20
CA GLU A 331 0.49 13.29 -24.61
C GLU A 331 -0.01 11.86 -24.32
N LEU A 332 -0.41 11.63 -23.07
CA LEU A 332 -0.93 10.34 -22.63
C LEU A 332 -2.46 10.41 -22.51
N MET A 333 -3.14 9.40 -23.04
CA MET A 333 -4.60 9.34 -23.08
C MET A 333 -5.15 8.12 -22.36
N SER A 334 -6.32 8.28 -21.72
CA SER A 334 -7.07 7.17 -21.15
C SER A 334 -8.54 7.32 -21.47
N ARG A 335 -9.18 6.20 -21.85
CA ARG A 335 -10.62 6.13 -22.02
C ARG A 335 -11.36 5.85 -20.71
N GLN A 336 -10.67 5.64 -19.59
CA GLN A 336 -11.33 5.30 -18.34
C GLN A 336 -12.01 6.51 -17.71
N VAL A 337 -13.23 6.30 -17.19
CA VAL A 337 -14.01 7.34 -16.53
C VAL A 337 -14.06 7.08 -15.03
N LYS A 338 -13.88 8.14 -14.23
CA LYS A 338 -14.04 8.08 -12.76
C LYS A 338 -15.50 7.79 -12.40
N ILE A 339 -15.73 6.71 -11.65
CA ILE A 339 -17.06 6.25 -11.23
C ILE A 339 -17.69 7.21 -10.20
N HIS A 340 -17.04 7.39 -9.04
CA HIS A 340 -17.56 8.25 -7.98
C HIS A 340 -17.06 9.69 -8.16
N LYS A 341 -17.98 10.60 -8.52
CA LYS A 341 -17.78 12.06 -8.61
C LYS A 341 -18.64 12.75 -7.55
N GLY A 342 -18.28 13.96 -7.12
CA GLY A 342 -19.05 14.67 -6.09
C GLY A 342 -18.61 14.39 -4.65
N PRO A 343 -19.36 14.94 -3.67
CA PRO A 343 -19.10 14.76 -2.25
C PRO A 343 -19.30 13.30 -1.83
N LEU A 344 -18.58 12.85 -0.80
CA LEU A 344 -18.65 11.45 -0.34
C LEU A 344 -19.99 11.11 0.32
N SER A 345 -20.69 12.10 0.86
CA SER A 345 -22.05 11.96 1.40
C SER A 345 -23.01 11.31 0.41
N ASP A 346 -22.83 11.56 -0.88
CA ASP A 346 -23.71 11.02 -1.92
C ASP A 346 -23.46 9.53 -2.16
N HIS A 347 -22.31 9.00 -1.72
CA HIS A 347 -21.84 7.64 -2.02
C HIS A 347 -21.77 6.72 -0.81
N VAL A 348 -22.23 7.16 0.37
CA VAL A 348 -22.18 6.37 1.62
C VAL A 348 -23.57 6.30 2.23
N LYS A 349 -24.01 5.09 2.59
CA LYS A 349 -25.37 4.87 3.13
C LYS A 349 -25.54 5.46 4.53
N ASN A 350 -24.56 5.28 5.41
CA ASN A 350 -24.55 5.75 6.80
C ASN A 350 -23.57 6.93 6.97
N TRP A 351 -23.72 7.97 6.14
CA TRP A 351 -22.79 9.10 6.11
C TRP A 351 -22.67 9.84 7.46
N GLU A 352 -23.77 10.00 8.19
CA GLU A 352 -23.76 10.70 9.49
C GLU A 352 -22.84 10.02 10.51
N ASP A 353 -22.89 8.68 10.58
CA ASP A 353 -22.02 7.92 11.47
C ASP A 353 -20.55 8.03 11.07
N VAL A 354 -20.26 7.96 9.77
CA VAL A 354 -18.91 8.10 9.22
C VAL A 354 -18.36 9.50 9.50
N ASN A 355 -19.16 10.53 9.24
CA ASN A 355 -18.82 11.91 9.51
C ASN A 355 -18.51 12.12 11.00
N LYS A 356 -19.40 11.66 11.88
CA LYS A 356 -19.22 11.73 13.34
C LYS A 356 -17.95 10.99 13.80
N THR A 357 -17.62 9.87 13.18
CA THR A 357 -16.45 9.06 13.55
C THR A 357 -15.13 9.72 13.16
N LEU A 358 -15.09 10.41 12.01
CA LEU A 358 -13.86 11.03 11.50
C LEU A 358 -13.68 12.49 11.92
N ASN A 359 -14.76 13.19 12.24
CA ASN A 359 -14.72 14.59 12.68
C ASN A 359 -13.88 14.73 13.97
N GLY A 360 -12.96 15.70 14.00
CA GLY A 360 -12.03 15.90 15.11
C GLY A 360 -10.89 14.87 15.19
N THR A 361 -10.75 13.98 14.19
CA THR A 361 -9.64 13.02 14.11
C THR A 361 -8.61 13.43 13.07
N ALA A 362 -7.45 12.77 13.04
CA ALA A 362 -6.44 12.96 11.99
C ALA A 362 -6.97 12.67 10.57
N TYR A 363 -8.08 11.95 10.45
CA TYR A 363 -8.70 11.55 9.19
C TYR A 363 -9.85 12.46 8.75
N GLU A 364 -10.12 13.54 9.48
CA GLU A 364 -11.20 14.49 9.17
C GLU A 364 -11.10 15.04 7.74
N SER A 365 -9.87 15.28 7.26
CA SER A 365 -9.63 15.77 5.88
C SER A 365 -10.16 14.82 4.80
N PHE A 366 -10.38 13.53 5.09
CA PHE A 366 -10.94 12.58 4.13
C PHE A 366 -12.44 12.77 3.88
N LEU A 367 -13.13 13.52 4.73
CA LEU A 367 -14.54 13.88 4.54
C LEU A 367 -14.73 14.87 3.39
N GLN A 368 -13.69 15.63 3.06
CA GLN A 368 -13.71 16.64 2.01
C GLN A 368 -13.53 16.04 0.60
N ALA A 369 -13.92 16.79 -0.43
CA ALA A 369 -13.71 16.39 -1.81
C ALA A 369 -12.22 16.43 -2.20
N ASP A 370 -11.83 15.59 -3.17
CA ASP A 370 -10.43 15.47 -3.63
C ASP A 370 -9.96 16.70 -4.42
N TYR A 371 -10.84 17.65 -4.78
CA TYR A 371 -10.59 18.70 -5.78
C TYR A 371 -10.66 20.09 -5.17
#